data_AF-A0A0C3LCT5-F1
#
_entry.id   AF-A0A0C3LCT5-F1
#
_cell.length_a   1.000
_cell.length_b   1.000
_cell.length_c   1.000
_cell.angle_alpha   90.00
_cell.angle_beta   90.00
_cell.angle_gamma   90.00
#
_symmetry.space_group_name_H-M   'P 1'
#
loop_
_entity.id
_entity.type
_entity.pdbx_description
1 polymer ?
#
loop_
_entity_poly.entity_id
_entity_poly.type
_entity_poly.pdbx_seq_one_letter_code
_entity_poly.pdbx_strand_id
1 'polypeptide(L)'
;TRSNYGAGLIRFHEFCDSRDIPESESMPASNEMLATCIASWPGKRSESTLRTWLLGLDFWHTAHGATWLEGPQSTAVIRGAKKSVPATSQATP
;
A
#
# COMPACT_ATOMS: atom_id res chain seq x y z
N THR A 1 3.55 -1.09 16.65
CA THR A 1 3.60 -2.45 16.06
C THR A 1 2.24 -3.05 15.75
N ARG A 2 1.16 -2.94 16.54
CA ARG A 2 -0.19 -3.35 16.08
C ARG A 2 -0.95 -2.28 15.28
N SER A 3 -0.76 -1.01 15.65
CA SER A 3 -1.39 0.15 14.99
C SER A 3 -0.97 0.36 13.53
N ASN A 4 0.20 -0.14 13.12
CA ASN A 4 0.67 0.04 11.74
C ASN A 4 0.00 -0.93 10.77
N TYR A 5 -0.36 -2.14 11.18
CA TYR A 5 -1.10 -3.08 10.33
C TYR A 5 -2.48 -2.52 9.99
N GLY A 6 -3.22 -2.04 11.00
CA GLY A 6 -4.52 -1.41 10.80
C GLY A 6 -4.46 -0.15 9.94
N ALA A 7 -3.37 0.63 10.03
CA ALA A 7 -3.17 1.81 9.19
C ALA A 7 -3.04 1.48 7.69
N GLY A 8 -2.50 0.30 7.34
CA GLY A 8 -2.45 -0.16 5.94
C GLY A 8 -3.83 -0.47 5.38
N LEU A 9 -4.65 -1.16 6.18
CA LEU A 9 -6.02 -1.52 5.82
C LEU A 9 -6.93 -0.30 5.64
N ILE A 10 -6.90 0.64 6.61
CA ILE A 10 -7.69 1.88 6.53
C ILE A 10 -7.35 2.66 5.25
N ARG A 11 -6.06 2.81 4.93
CA ARG A 11 -5.62 3.55 3.73
C ARG A 11 -5.98 2.86 2.43
N PHE A 12 -6.11 1.54 2.43
CA PHE A 12 -6.56 0.79 1.27
C PHE A 12 -8.06 0.98 1.04
N HIS A 13 -8.88 0.92 2.10
CA HIS A 13 -10.29 1.25 1.98
C HIS A 13 -10.50 2.71 1.54
N GLU A 14 -9.77 3.67 2.12
CA GLU A 14 -9.80 5.08 1.65
C GLU A 14 -9.44 5.20 0.16
N PHE A 15 -8.49 4.40 -0.33
CA PHE A 15 -8.11 4.35 -1.75
C PHE A 15 -9.20 3.76 -2.65
N CYS A 16 -9.87 2.70 -2.18
CA CYS A 16 -11.00 2.07 -2.87
C CYS A 16 -12.20 2.99 -2.91
N ASP A 17 -12.57 3.59 -1.77
CA ASP A 17 -13.67 4.54 -1.63
C ASP A 17 -13.47 5.76 -2.54
N SER A 18 -12.24 6.29 -2.63
CA SER A 18 -11.94 7.42 -3.51
C SER A 18 -12.03 7.10 -5.00
N ARG A 19 -12.24 5.84 -5.38
CA ARG A 19 -12.34 5.34 -6.76
C ARG A 19 -13.67 4.62 -7.02
N ASP A 20 -14.60 4.67 -6.06
CA ASP A 20 -15.87 3.95 -6.11
C ASP A 20 -15.69 2.44 -6.36
N ILE A 21 -14.60 1.85 -5.83
CA ILE A 21 -14.34 0.41 -5.94
C ILE A 21 -15.11 -0.31 -4.83
N PRO A 22 -16.12 -1.13 -5.15
CA PRO A 22 -16.88 -1.85 -4.14
C PRO A 22 -16.02 -2.92 -3.46
N GLU A 23 -16.36 -3.30 -2.23
CA GLU A 23 -15.60 -4.29 -1.46
C GLU A 23 -15.43 -5.63 -2.19
N SER A 24 -16.46 -6.04 -2.97
CA SER A 24 -16.44 -7.24 -3.81
C SER A 24 -15.40 -7.21 -4.92
N GLU A 25 -14.97 -6.02 -5.35
CA GLU A 25 -13.89 -5.83 -6.34
C GLU A 25 -12.55 -5.52 -5.65
N SER A 26 -12.59 -5.08 -4.39
CA SER A 26 -11.40 -4.89 -3.56
C SER A 26 -10.78 -6.22 -3.09
N MET A 27 -11.54 -7.31 -3.19
CA MET A 27 -11.17 -8.62 -2.65
C MET A 27 -11.56 -9.76 -3.62
N PRO A 28 -10.59 -10.44 -4.27
CA PRO A 28 -9.15 -10.33 -4.07
C PRO A 28 -8.54 -9.09 -4.74
N ALA A 29 -7.66 -8.39 -4.02
CA ALA A 29 -6.93 -7.26 -4.59
C ALA A 29 -5.93 -7.72 -5.67
N SER A 30 -6.05 -7.16 -6.88
CA SER A 30 -5.09 -7.44 -7.96
C SER A 30 -3.73 -6.78 -7.70
N ASN A 31 -2.66 -7.35 -8.27
CA ASN A 31 -1.30 -6.81 -8.18
C ASN A 31 -1.20 -5.35 -8.65
N GLU A 32 -1.92 -5.01 -9.72
CA GLU A 32 -1.97 -3.66 -10.28
C GLU A 32 -2.68 -2.69 -9.34
N MET A 33 -3.79 -3.11 -8.72
CA MET A 33 -4.49 -2.30 -7.73
C MET A 33 -3.62 -2.07 -6.49
N LEU A 34 -2.93 -3.10 -6.00
CA LEU A 34 -1.98 -2.98 -4.90
C LEU A 34 -0.85 -2.00 -5.25
N ALA A 35 -0.25 -2.12 -6.44
CA ALA A 35 0.79 -1.20 -6.91
C ALA A 35 0.30 0.26 -6.98
N THR A 36 -0.90 0.47 -7.52
CA THR A 36 -1.52 1.79 -7.63
C THR A 36 -1.86 2.36 -6.25
N CYS A 37 -2.37 1.53 -5.34
CA CYS A 37 -2.62 1.93 -3.95
C CYS A 37 -1.34 2.39 -3.26
N ILE A 38 -0.27 1.58 -3.33
CA ILE A 38 1.03 1.92 -2.72
C ILE A 38 1.60 3.22 -3.32
N ALA A 39 1.48 3.40 -4.63
CA ALA A 39 1.94 4.61 -5.32
C ALA A 39 1.14 5.87 -4.92
N SER A 40 -0.15 5.71 -4.60
CA SER A 40 -1.02 6.80 -4.19
C SER A 40 -0.80 7.27 -2.75
N TRP A 41 -0.13 6.46 -1.92
CA TRP A 41 0.05 6.81 -0.52
C TRP A 41 0.99 8.01 -0.35
N PRO A 42 0.58 9.05 0.41
CA PRO A 42 1.33 10.30 0.52
C PRO A 42 2.77 10.11 1.01
N GLY A 43 3.71 10.79 0.34
CA GLY A 43 5.16 10.54 0.40
C GLY A 43 5.88 11.03 1.66
N LYS A 44 6.48 10.06 2.37
CA LYS A 44 7.67 10.06 3.27
C LYS A 44 7.71 8.75 4.09
N ARG A 45 7.18 7.65 3.56
CA ARG A 45 7.10 6.37 4.28
C ARG A 45 8.31 5.52 3.93
N SER A 46 8.94 4.93 4.94
CA SER A 46 10.01 3.96 4.73
C SER A 46 9.46 2.74 4.00
N GLU A 47 10.33 2.07 3.23
CA GLU A 47 10.03 0.75 2.65
C GLU A 47 9.49 -0.22 3.72
N SER A 48 10.06 -0.21 4.93
CA SER A 48 9.60 -1.05 6.05
C SER A 48 8.16 -0.73 6.48
N THR A 49 7.74 0.53 6.41
CA THR A 49 6.37 0.93 6.73
C THR A 49 5.40 0.40 5.68
N LEU A 50 5.73 0.55 4.40
CA LEU A 50 4.93 0.05 3.27
C LEU A 50 4.76 -1.47 3.33
N ARG A 51 5.84 -2.19 3.64
CA ARG A 51 5.80 -3.66 3.85
C ARG A 51 4.91 -4.03 5.03
N THR A 52 4.98 -3.29 6.14
CA THR A 52 4.12 -3.54 7.31
C THR A 52 2.65 -3.34 6.96
N TRP A 53 2.33 -2.33 6.14
CA TRP A 53 0.95 -2.08 5.69
C TRP A 53 0.44 -3.19 4.79
N LEU A 54 1.28 -3.67 3.87
CA LEU A 54 0.94 -4.81 3.00
C LEU A 54 0.72 -6.10 3.78
N LEU A 55 1.53 -6.38 4.80
CA LEU A 55 1.28 -7.52 5.69
C LEU A 55 -0.07 -7.42 6.40
N GLY A 56 -0.54 -6.21 6.72
CA GLY A 56 -1.87 -6.00 7.29
C GLY A 56 -2.98 -6.30 6.27
N LEU A 57 -2.77 -5.94 5.01
CA LEU A 57 -3.69 -6.22 3.91
C LEU A 57 -3.74 -7.71 3.54
N ASP A 58 -2.58 -8.36 3.48
CA ASP A 58 -2.46 -9.80 3.27
C ASP A 58 -3.19 -10.58 4.38
N PHE A 59 -2.97 -10.20 5.63
CA PHE A 59 -3.71 -10.77 6.76
C PHE A 59 -5.22 -10.59 6.63
N TRP A 60 -5.69 -9.40 6.24
CA TRP A 60 -7.12 -9.15 6.03
C TRP A 60 -7.70 -10.02 4.91
N HIS A 61 -7.01 -10.16 3.77
CA HIS A 61 -7.42 -11.04 2.67
C HIS A 61 -7.49 -12.51 3.11
N THR A 62 -6.43 -12.98 3.78
CA THR A 62 -6.34 -14.34 4.29
C THR A 62 -7.45 -14.63 5.30
N ALA A 63 -7.76 -13.69 6.19
CA ALA A 63 -8.81 -13.83 7.19
C ALA A 63 -10.23 -13.93 6.56
N HIS A 64 -10.44 -13.35 5.39
CA HIS A 64 -11.70 -13.40 4.65
C HIS A 64 -11.73 -14.50 3.57
N GLY A 65 -10.71 -15.36 3.52
CA GLY A 65 -10.63 -16.46 2.55
C GLY A 65 -10.37 -16.01 1.11
N ALA A 66 -9.88 -14.79 0.92
CA ALA A 66 -9.56 -14.25 -0.40
C ALA A 66 -8.12 -14.52 -0.79
N THR A 67 -7.89 -14.82 -2.07
CA THR A 67 -6.55 -15.06 -2.60
C THR A 67 -5.71 -13.79 -2.56
N TRP A 68 -4.52 -13.85 -1.96
CA TRP A 68 -3.55 -12.77 -1.99
C TRP A 68 -2.74 -12.80 -3.30
N LEU A 69 -2.83 -11.73 -4.11
CA LEU A 69 -2.22 -11.64 -5.45
C LEU A 69 -1.07 -10.61 -5.52
N GLU A 70 -0.24 -10.52 -4.47
CA GLU A 70 0.98 -9.71 -4.53
C GLU A 70 1.94 -10.22 -5.62
N GLY A 71 2.58 -9.31 -6.34
CA GLY A 71 3.57 -9.72 -7.33
C GLY A 71 4.58 -8.64 -7.71
N PRO A 72 5.20 -8.73 -8.91
CA PRO A 72 6.37 -7.91 -9.24
C PRO A 72 6.11 -6.40 -9.25
N GLN A 73 4.90 -5.97 -9.62
CA GLN A 73 4.52 -4.56 -9.71
C GLN A 73 4.44 -3.90 -8.33
N SER A 74 3.70 -4.49 -7.38
CA SER A 74 3.65 -3.99 -5.99
C SER A 74 5.05 -3.96 -5.35
N THR A 75 5.86 -5.01 -5.59
CA THR A 75 7.25 -5.07 -5.12
C THR A 75 8.12 -3.95 -5.70
N ALA A 76 7.97 -3.65 -6.99
CA ALA A 76 8.72 -2.59 -7.66
C ALA A 76 8.34 -1.20 -7.10
N VAL A 77 7.05 -0.95 -6.85
CA VAL A 77 6.59 0.33 -6.27
C VAL A 77 7.11 0.53 -4.85
N ILE A 78 7.10 -0.51 -4.01
CA ILE A 78 7.67 -0.48 -2.65
C ILE A 78 9.16 -0.08 -2.68
N ARG A 79 9.93 -0.66 -3.59
CA ARG A 79 11.36 -0.33 -3.78
C ARG A 79 11.55 1.07 -4.35
N GLY A 80 10.68 1.47 -5.29
CA GLY A 80 10.67 2.78 -5.94
C GLY A 80 10.31 3.93 -5.00
N ALA A 81 9.53 3.68 -3.93
CA ALA A 81 9.18 4.68 -2.93
C ALA A 81 10.38 5.32 -2.22
N LYS A 82 11.53 4.62 -2.16
CA LYS A 82 12.81 5.21 -1.69
C LYS A 82 13.36 6.29 -2.63
N LYS A 83 13.02 6.23 -3.92
CA LYS A 83 13.56 7.08 -4.98
C LYS A 83 12.77 8.38 -5.18
N SER A 84 11.54 8.44 -4.65
CA SER A 84 10.66 9.61 -4.65
C SER A 84 10.65 10.30 -3.29
N VAL A 85 11.83 10.55 -2.71
CA VAL A 85 11.97 11.63 -1.72
C VAL A 85 12.16 12.90 -2.54
N PRO A 86 11.30 13.91 -2.45
CA PRO A 86 11.58 15.19 -3.10
C PRO A 86 12.92 15.69 -2.58
N ALA A 87 13.85 15.99 -3.47
CA ALA A 87 15.12 16.65 -3.19
C ALA A 87 14.89 18.14 -2.82
N THR A 88 13.91 18.42 -1.97
CA THR A 88 13.57 19.75 -1.47
C THR A 88 13.78 19.78 0.04
N SER A 89 14.97 19.33 0.46
CA SER A 89 15.54 19.58 1.80
C SER A 89 17.07 19.60 1.73
N GLN A 90 17.65 19.97 0.59
CA GLN A 90 18.97 20.58 0.62
C GLN A 90 18.76 22.07 0.88
N ALA A 91 18.64 22.40 2.16
CA ALA A 91 18.94 23.75 2.61
C ALA A 91 20.42 23.99 2.29
N THR A 92 20.67 24.92 1.37
CA THR A 92 22.00 25.42 1.05
C THR A 92 22.56 26.14 2.28
N PRO A 93 23.82 25.89 2.70
CA PRO A 93 24.52 26.74 3.66
C PRO A 93 24.88 28.11 3.07
#